data_AF-E3JRQ0-F1
#
_entry.id   AF-E3JRQ0-F1
#
_cell.length_a   1.000
_cell.length_b   1.000
_cell.length_c   1.000
_cell.angle_alpha   90.00
_cell.angle_beta   90.00
_cell.angle_gamma   90.00
#
_symmetry.space_group_name_H-M   'P 1'
#
loop_
_entity.id
_entity.type
_entity.pdbx_description
1 polymer ?
#
loop_
_entity_poly.entity_id
_entity_poly.type
_entity_poly.pdbx_seq_one_letter_code
_entity_poly.pdbx_strand_id
1 'polypeptide(L)'
;MLKLPSSAFLRRPRLQPGLLGRTSRGSRDLQTHTFCSSGPSRSHDNPLGLPAQQAGLPRSGSPPKLNISRSLPTKRDIPNVRKVLVVASGKGGVGKSTVAVNLAIAIRNQSALNVGLLDLDIFGPSVPKLMGLDEGLSPELTDQNALVPLRNHGISCMSIGFLIPPSESPDSVVAWRGMMVMKAVQQLLFDVDWRGRAGEEEGPGLDILVIDMPPGTGDVALSLGQLVNIHGAVIVTTPQDIALIDVTKGVNMFRKLNIPIIGSVLNMSSFKCTKCETKHEIFGPMTSFKRVLERNNVELLGQVPLDLQISKSSDAGQPISISKRPPPEHPEPPDANTPTSASFDDSPFIEISRKCLDHLLR
;
A
#
# COMPACT_ATOMS: atom_id res chain seq x y z
N MET A 1 24.15 68.74 20.07
CA MET A 1 23.46 69.35 18.91
C MET A 1 22.05 68.76 18.82
N LEU A 2 21.06 69.65 18.97
CA LEU A 2 19.59 69.61 18.77
C LEU A 2 18.87 68.24 18.65
N LYS A 3 17.98 67.82 19.57
CA LYS A 3 16.66 68.32 20.08
C LYS A 3 15.42 67.76 19.34
N LEU A 4 14.54 67.16 20.14
CA LEU A 4 13.20 66.56 19.92
C LEU A 4 12.19 67.43 19.14
N PRO A 5 11.01 66.87 18.81
CA PRO A 5 9.85 67.20 19.64
C PRO A 5 8.99 66.00 20.09
N SER A 6 8.01 66.35 20.92
CA SER A 6 7.30 65.59 21.94
C SER A 6 5.85 65.28 21.56
N SER A 7 5.31 64.18 22.12
CA SER A 7 3.92 63.97 22.63
C SER A 7 2.68 64.41 21.82
N ALA A 8 1.74 63.47 21.58
CA ALA A 8 0.30 63.63 21.91
C ALA A 8 -0.54 62.35 21.69
N PHE A 9 -1.00 61.76 22.80
CA PHE A 9 -2.30 61.14 23.11
C PHE A 9 -3.29 60.66 22.01
N LEU A 10 -3.62 59.35 22.11
CA LEU A 10 -4.95 58.71 22.19
C LEU A 10 -6.18 59.43 21.57
N ARG A 11 -6.89 58.72 20.68
CA ARG A 11 -8.38 58.63 20.67
C ARG A 11 -8.90 57.47 19.80
N ARG A 12 -9.63 56.55 20.45
CA ARG A 12 -10.54 55.57 19.83
C ARG A 12 -11.82 56.28 19.36
N PRO A 13 -12.49 55.84 18.28
CA PRO A 13 -13.86 56.24 18.00
C PRO A 13 -14.83 55.49 18.93
N ARG A 14 -15.56 56.25 19.76
CA ARG A 14 -16.82 55.84 20.39
C ARG A 14 -17.95 56.11 19.40
N LEU A 15 -18.88 55.17 19.27
CA LEU A 15 -20.28 55.47 18.96
C LEU A 15 -21.06 55.41 20.29
N GLN A 16 -21.83 56.45 20.56
CA GLN A 16 -22.65 56.67 21.76
C GLN A 16 -24.15 56.75 21.36
N PRO A 17 -25.08 56.73 22.34
CA PRO A 17 -26.38 56.07 22.27
C PRO A 17 -27.59 57.04 22.30
N GLY A 18 -28.80 56.49 22.13
CA GLY A 18 -30.07 57.06 22.60
C GLY A 18 -30.98 55.92 23.08
N LEU A 19 -31.31 55.82 24.39
CA LEU A 19 -32.45 56.44 25.11
C LEU A 19 -33.80 55.92 24.57
N LEU A 20 -34.79 55.44 25.33
CA LEU A 20 -35.18 55.54 26.76
C LEU A 20 -36.39 54.59 26.98
N GLY A 21 -36.67 54.14 28.22
CA GLY A 21 -38.07 53.71 28.51
C GLY A 21 -38.43 52.70 29.63
N ARG A 22 -37.74 52.71 30.78
CA ARG A 22 -38.26 52.57 32.17
C ARG A 22 -39.43 51.61 32.57
N THR A 23 -39.22 50.98 33.75
CA THR A 23 -40.17 50.43 34.78
C THR A 23 -40.84 49.09 34.48
N SER A 24 -41.12 48.15 35.40
CA SER A 24 -40.86 47.91 36.83
C SER A 24 -41.33 46.48 37.17
N ARG A 25 -40.68 45.83 38.15
CA ARG A 25 -41.15 44.74 39.04
C ARG A 25 -42.38 43.89 38.64
N GLY A 26 -42.20 42.57 38.56
CA GLY A 26 -43.29 41.60 38.68
C GLY A 26 -42.75 40.17 38.67
N SER A 27 -43.20 39.36 39.62
CA SER A 27 -42.65 38.05 40.00
C SER A 27 -43.31 36.90 39.23
N ARG A 28 -42.64 35.73 39.23
CA ARG A 28 -43.12 34.36 38.92
C ARG A 28 -43.19 33.96 37.44
N ASP A 29 -42.28 33.08 37.02
CA ASP A 29 -42.59 31.63 36.89
C ASP A 29 -41.33 30.88 36.42
N LEU A 30 -40.89 29.89 37.20
CA LEU A 30 -39.91 28.90 36.75
C LEU A 30 -40.61 27.99 35.74
N GLN A 31 -40.37 28.19 34.45
CA GLN A 31 -40.58 27.16 33.44
C GLN A 31 -39.24 26.51 33.12
N THR A 32 -39.00 25.36 33.73
CA THR A 32 -38.02 24.39 33.25
C THR A 32 -38.46 23.89 31.88
N HIS A 33 -37.80 24.33 30.82
CA HIS A 33 -37.97 23.73 29.49
C HIS A 33 -37.32 22.35 29.48
N THR A 34 -38.13 21.32 29.74
CA THR A 34 -37.77 19.93 29.49
C THR A 34 -37.77 19.71 27.98
N PHE A 35 -36.59 19.62 27.36
CA PHE A 35 -36.47 19.17 25.98
C PHE A 35 -36.86 17.68 25.91
N CYS A 36 -38.10 17.43 25.50
CA CYS A 36 -38.61 16.10 25.21
C CYS A 36 -38.39 15.82 23.72
N SER A 37 -37.33 15.08 23.35
CA SER A 37 -37.17 14.59 21.97
C SER A 37 -37.87 13.25 21.82
N SER A 38 -39.14 13.26 21.41
CA SER A 38 -39.76 12.11 20.77
C SER A 38 -39.36 12.12 19.29
N GLY A 39 -38.20 11.52 18.99
CA GLY A 39 -37.85 11.22 17.61
C GLY A 39 -38.59 9.96 17.17
N PRO A 40 -39.35 9.94 16.07
CA PRO A 40 -39.74 8.67 15.47
C PRO A 40 -38.44 7.98 15.03
N SER A 41 -38.27 6.71 15.37
CA SER A 41 -37.18 5.88 14.87
C SER A 41 -37.30 5.76 13.35
N ARG A 42 -36.78 6.74 12.62
CA ARG A 42 -36.49 6.58 11.20
C ARG A 42 -35.26 5.70 11.13
N SER A 43 -35.49 4.39 11.03
CA SER A 43 -34.48 3.50 10.48
C SER A 43 -34.02 4.11 9.16
N HIS A 44 -32.75 4.46 9.06
CA HIS A 44 -32.17 4.91 7.81
C HIS A 44 -32.32 3.74 6.82
N ASP A 45 -33.21 3.87 5.84
CA ASP A 45 -33.31 2.91 4.75
C ASP A 45 -31.94 2.81 4.09
N ASN A 46 -31.50 1.58 3.81
CA ASN A 46 -30.22 1.33 3.17
C ASN A 46 -30.21 2.05 1.80
N PRO A 47 -29.39 3.11 1.60
CA PRO A 47 -29.40 3.90 0.37
C PRO A 47 -28.90 3.10 -0.85
N LEU A 48 -28.33 1.91 -0.60
CA LEU A 48 -27.85 0.99 -1.63
C LEU A 48 -28.84 -0.14 -1.94
N GLY A 49 -30.02 -0.17 -1.31
CA GLY A 49 -31.10 -1.12 -1.63
C GLY A 49 -30.76 -2.60 -1.39
N LEU A 50 -29.71 -2.92 -0.62
CA LEU A 50 -29.39 -4.31 -0.28
C LEU A 50 -30.43 -4.82 0.72
N PRO A 51 -31.06 -5.98 0.47
CA PRO A 51 -32.19 -6.45 1.25
C PRO A 51 -31.76 -6.78 2.68
N ALA A 52 -32.36 -6.10 3.67
CA ALA A 52 -32.47 -6.63 5.02
C ALA A 52 -33.37 -7.86 4.93
N GLN A 53 -32.86 -9.00 5.38
CA GLN A 53 -33.43 -10.32 5.18
C GLN A 53 -34.83 -10.41 5.83
N GLN A 54 -35.89 -10.16 5.05
CA GLN A 54 -37.28 -10.49 5.44
C GLN A 54 -37.71 -11.74 4.68
N ALA A 55 -38.16 -12.75 5.43
CA ALA A 55 -38.64 -14.01 4.91
C ALA A 55 -40.09 -13.87 4.42
N GLY A 56 -40.33 -14.27 3.17
CA GLY A 56 -41.65 -14.63 2.65
C GLY A 56 -42.44 -13.49 2.00
N LEU A 57 -42.33 -13.37 0.67
CA LEU A 57 -43.41 -13.06 -0.29
C LEU A 57 -42.79 -12.91 -1.70
N PRO A 58 -43.29 -13.59 -2.77
CA PRO A 58 -42.80 -13.36 -4.12
C PRO A 58 -43.50 -12.15 -4.73
N ARG A 59 -42.76 -11.11 -5.13
CA ARG A 59 -43.29 -10.00 -5.92
C ARG A 59 -43.23 -10.34 -7.41
N SER A 60 -44.39 -10.35 -8.05
CA SER A 60 -44.54 -10.35 -9.51
C SER A 60 -43.77 -9.17 -10.11
N GLY A 61 -43.00 -9.42 -11.17
CA GLY A 61 -42.02 -8.49 -11.73
C GLY A 61 -40.55 -8.88 -11.50
N SER A 62 -40.28 -10.19 -11.35
CA SER A 62 -38.90 -10.68 -11.25
C SER A 62 -38.10 -10.25 -12.48
N PRO A 63 -36.96 -9.53 -12.35
CA PRO A 63 -36.06 -9.35 -13.48
C PRO A 63 -35.67 -10.73 -14.01
N PRO A 64 -35.43 -10.86 -15.33
CA PRO A 64 -35.12 -12.16 -15.92
C PRO A 64 -34.02 -12.80 -15.09
N LYS A 65 -34.24 -14.05 -14.65
CA LYS A 65 -33.19 -14.87 -14.06
C LYS A 65 -32.15 -15.08 -15.16
N LEU A 66 -31.21 -14.16 -15.23
CA LEU A 66 -29.96 -14.38 -15.93
C LEU A 66 -29.33 -15.57 -15.22
N ASN A 67 -29.44 -16.74 -15.86
CA ASN A 67 -28.64 -17.92 -15.52
C ASN A 67 -27.19 -17.59 -15.86
N ILE A 68 -26.61 -16.70 -15.09
CA ILE A 68 -25.18 -16.49 -15.02
C ILE A 68 -24.69 -17.60 -14.11
N SER A 69 -24.58 -18.81 -14.66
CA SER A 69 -23.53 -19.71 -14.22
C SER A 69 -22.19 -19.13 -14.67
N ARG A 70 -21.83 -17.90 -14.26
CA ARG A 70 -20.43 -17.50 -14.28
C ARG A 70 -19.82 -18.19 -13.08
N SER A 71 -19.40 -19.44 -13.31
CA SER A 71 -18.27 -19.97 -12.56
C SER A 71 -17.22 -18.86 -12.50
N LEU A 72 -16.67 -18.63 -11.31
CA LEU A 72 -15.53 -17.71 -11.17
C LEU A 72 -14.49 -18.07 -12.24
N PRO A 73 -13.84 -17.06 -12.86
CA PRO A 73 -12.78 -17.33 -13.83
C PRO A 73 -11.80 -18.35 -13.27
N THR A 74 -11.41 -19.33 -14.08
CA THR A 74 -10.37 -20.27 -13.67
C THR A 74 -9.07 -19.49 -13.52
N LYS A 75 -8.43 -19.59 -12.35
CA LYS A 75 -7.12 -19.00 -12.12
C LYS A 75 -6.12 -19.58 -13.11
N ARG A 76 -5.22 -18.74 -13.61
CA ARG A 76 -4.13 -19.13 -14.50
C ARG A 76 -2.80 -18.60 -13.99
N ASP A 77 -1.72 -19.22 -14.46
CA ASP A 77 -0.36 -18.74 -14.17
C ASP A 77 -0.04 -17.51 -15.02
N ILE A 78 0.86 -16.66 -14.50
CA ILE A 78 1.44 -15.58 -15.28
C ILE A 78 2.50 -16.20 -16.21
N PRO A 79 2.48 -15.92 -17.53
CA PRO A 79 3.45 -16.49 -18.46
C PRO A 79 4.89 -16.24 -18.01
N ASN A 80 5.72 -17.28 -18.09
CA ASN A 80 7.16 -17.24 -17.75
C ASN A 80 7.45 -16.85 -16.28
N VAL A 81 6.53 -17.11 -15.36
CA VAL A 81 6.69 -16.88 -13.92
C VAL A 81 6.38 -18.15 -13.14
N ARG A 82 7.34 -18.67 -12.36
CA ARG A 82 7.14 -19.90 -11.56
C ARG A 82 6.32 -19.68 -10.28
N LYS A 83 6.61 -18.61 -9.52
CA LYS A 83 5.94 -18.30 -8.25
C LYS A 83 5.53 -16.84 -8.21
N VAL A 84 4.37 -16.59 -7.61
CA VAL A 84 3.81 -15.25 -7.43
C VAL A 84 3.70 -14.96 -5.94
N LEU A 85 4.40 -13.92 -5.49
CA LEU A 85 4.35 -13.39 -4.13
C LEU A 85 3.65 -12.03 -4.14
N VAL A 86 2.49 -11.92 -3.50
CA VAL A 86 1.77 -10.64 -3.42
C VAL A 86 2.10 -9.90 -2.13
N VAL A 87 2.29 -8.59 -2.24
CA VAL A 87 2.46 -7.68 -1.10
C VAL A 87 1.24 -6.77 -1.03
N ALA A 88 0.50 -6.87 0.06
CA ALA A 88 -0.75 -6.15 0.24
C ALA A 88 -0.74 -5.31 1.51
N SER A 89 -1.57 -4.28 1.51
CA SER A 89 -1.92 -3.51 2.71
C SER A 89 -3.40 -3.19 2.64
N GLY A 90 -4.07 -3.12 3.79
CA GLY A 90 -5.48 -2.76 3.75
C GLY A 90 -5.75 -1.24 3.80
N LYS A 91 -4.69 -0.42 3.89
CA LYS A 91 -4.75 1.05 3.72
C LYS A 91 -3.56 1.59 2.94
N GLY A 92 -3.72 2.79 2.37
CA GLY A 92 -2.64 3.56 1.75
C GLY A 92 -1.68 4.16 2.79
N GLY A 93 -0.45 4.48 2.38
CA GLY A 93 0.52 5.18 3.22
C GLY A 93 1.23 4.36 4.30
N VAL A 94 1.04 3.03 4.35
CA VAL A 94 1.78 2.15 5.30
C VAL A 94 3.18 1.78 4.82
N GLY A 95 3.61 2.24 3.63
CA GLY A 95 4.89 1.87 3.02
C GLY A 95 4.90 0.49 2.35
N LYS A 96 3.75 0.01 1.87
CA LYS A 96 3.58 -1.25 1.14
C LYS A 96 4.58 -1.38 -0.02
N SER A 97 4.62 -0.40 -0.91
CA SER A 97 5.48 -0.39 -2.09
C SER A 97 6.97 -0.37 -1.73
N THR A 98 7.34 0.39 -0.69
CA THR A 98 8.70 0.37 -0.13
C THR A 98 9.09 -1.02 0.36
N VAL A 99 8.18 -1.72 1.04
CA VAL A 99 8.40 -3.11 1.47
C VAL A 99 8.48 -4.04 0.27
N ALA A 100 7.60 -3.92 -0.73
CA ALA A 100 7.59 -4.78 -1.91
C ALA A 100 8.90 -4.68 -2.70
N VAL A 101 9.37 -3.46 -2.96
CA VAL A 101 10.64 -3.19 -3.67
C VAL A 101 11.83 -3.78 -2.91
N ASN A 102 11.94 -3.46 -1.61
CA ASN A 102 13.06 -3.95 -0.81
C ASN A 102 13.02 -5.46 -0.61
N LEU A 103 11.83 -6.06 -0.49
CA LEU A 103 11.66 -7.51 -0.42
C LEU A 103 12.12 -8.19 -1.70
N ALA A 104 11.72 -7.68 -2.87
CA ALA A 104 12.15 -8.23 -4.16
C ALA A 104 13.68 -8.19 -4.31
N ILE A 105 14.29 -7.04 -4.00
CA ILE A 105 15.75 -6.85 -4.04
C ILE A 105 16.45 -7.78 -3.03
N ALA A 106 15.93 -7.90 -1.81
CA ALA A 106 16.50 -8.77 -0.80
C ALA A 106 16.44 -10.25 -1.19
N ILE A 107 15.31 -10.73 -1.74
CA ILE A 107 15.17 -12.09 -2.27
C ILE A 107 16.22 -12.35 -3.36
N ARG A 108 16.37 -11.43 -4.31
CA ARG A 108 17.36 -11.52 -5.40
C ARG A 108 18.80 -11.51 -4.88
N ASN A 109 19.09 -10.76 -3.83
CA ASN A 109 20.45 -10.70 -3.29
C ASN A 109 20.82 -11.91 -2.42
N GLN A 110 19.84 -12.63 -1.89
CA GLN A 110 20.05 -13.83 -1.07
C GLN A 110 20.03 -15.14 -1.85
N SER A 111 19.64 -15.10 -3.12
CA SER A 111 19.42 -16.30 -3.91
C SER A 111 19.88 -16.11 -5.35
N ALA A 112 20.18 -17.20 -6.05
CA ALA A 112 20.47 -17.16 -7.48
C ALA A 112 19.18 -17.10 -8.33
N LEU A 113 18.06 -16.65 -7.76
CA LEU A 113 16.75 -16.66 -8.40
C LEU A 113 16.54 -15.43 -9.27
N ASN A 114 15.85 -15.63 -10.40
CA ASN A 114 15.37 -14.55 -11.24
C ASN A 114 14.12 -13.94 -10.60
N VAL A 115 14.24 -12.70 -10.13
CA VAL A 115 13.15 -11.98 -9.46
C VAL A 115 12.65 -10.84 -10.33
N GLY A 116 11.33 -10.71 -10.42
CA GLY A 116 10.65 -9.55 -11.01
C GLY A 116 9.81 -8.79 -9.99
N LEU A 117 9.46 -7.56 -10.35
CA LEU A 117 8.56 -6.69 -9.60
C LEU A 117 7.46 -6.17 -10.53
N LEU A 118 6.21 -6.33 -10.11
CA LEU A 118 5.05 -5.78 -10.81
C LEU A 118 4.24 -4.87 -9.89
N ASP A 119 4.01 -3.64 -10.31
CA ASP A 119 3.20 -2.66 -9.59
C ASP A 119 1.80 -2.53 -10.20
N LEU A 120 0.79 -2.83 -9.38
CA LEU A 120 -0.64 -2.73 -9.72
C LEU A 120 -1.34 -1.61 -8.94
N ASP A 121 -0.61 -0.69 -8.30
CA ASP A 121 -1.18 0.43 -7.57
C ASP A 121 -1.53 1.61 -8.51
N ILE A 122 -2.63 1.46 -9.23
CA ILE A 122 -3.05 2.35 -10.33
C ILE A 122 -3.22 3.81 -9.91
N PHE A 123 -3.68 4.04 -8.68
CA PHE A 123 -4.02 5.38 -8.20
C PHE A 123 -2.85 6.11 -7.55
N GLY A 124 -1.73 5.42 -7.34
CA GLY A 124 -0.53 5.99 -6.73
C GLY A 124 0.70 5.13 -7.00
N PRO A 125 1.07 4.91 -8.29
CA PRO A 125 2.21 4.08 -8.62
C PRO A 125 3.48 4.73 -8.07
N SER A 126 4.11 4.06 -7.11
CA SER A 126 5.33 4.57 -6.46
C SER A 126 6.56 3.75 -6.83
N VAL A 127 6.38 2.57 -7.41
CA VAL A 127 7.47 1.66 -7.79
C VAL A 127 8.42 2.27 -8.82
N PRO A 128 7.97 3.00 -9.88
CA PRO A 128 8.90 3.68 -10.81
C PRO A 128 9.93 4.55 -10.08
N LYS A 129 9.44 5.43 -9.21
CA LYS A 129 10.27 6.33 -8.40
C LYS A 129 11.19 5.56 -7.45
N LEU A 130 10.66 4.56 -6.73
CA LEU A 130 11.43 3.74 -5.79
C LEU A 130 12.55 2.95 -6.48
N MET A 131 12.33 2.54 -7.72
CA MET A 131 13.31 1.82 -8.53
C MET A 131 14.27 2.75 -9.28
N GLY A 132 14.13 4.08 -9.17
CA GLY A 132 14.95 5.03 -9.92
C GLY A 132 14.76 4.91 -11.44
N LEU A 133 13.55 4.54 -11.87
CA LEU A 133 13.15 4.49 -13.27
C LEU A 133 12.30 5.74 -13.54
N ASP A 134 12.75 6.58 -14.47
CA ASP A 134 12.15 7.89 -14.72
C ASP A 134 10.66 7.80 -15.09
N GLU A 135 9.86 8.75 -14.59
CA GLU A 135 8.47 8.94 -15.00
C GLU A 135 8.46 9.36 -16.49
N GLY A 136 8.03 8.45 -17.37
CA GLY A 136 7.99 8.68 -18.82
C GLY A 136 8.80 7.67 -19.65
N LEU A 137 9.60 6.81 -19.02
CA LEU A 137 10.09 5.62 -19.71
C LEU A 137 8.90 4.74 -20.09
N SER A 138 8.67 4.58 -21.39
CA SER A 138 7.64 3.72 -21.92
C SER A 138 8.24 2.35 -22.24
N PRO A 139 7.62 1.25 -21.81
CA PRO A 139 8.10 -0.08 -22.15
C PRO A 139 8.00 -0.28 -23.67
N GLU A 140 9.03 -0.89 -24.23
CA GLU A 140 8.99 -1.35 -25.62
C GLU A 140 8.03 -2.53 -25.76
N LEU A 141 7.62 -2.81 -26.99
CA LEU A 141 6.82 -3.98 -27.34
C LEU A 141 7.69 -4.97 -28.11
N THR A 142 7.55 -6.24 -27.78
CA THR A 142 8.09 -7.34 -28.60
C THR A 142 7.30 -7.48 -29.91
N ASP A 143 7.81 -8.27 -30.86
CA ASP A 143 7.10 -8.58 -32.11
C ASP A 143 5.74 -9.26 -31.87
N GLN A 144 5.59 -9.95 -30.74
CA GLN A 144 4.32 -10.56 -30.31
C GLN A 144 3.43 -9.59 -29.52
N ASN A 145 3.75 -8.29 -29.52
CA ASN A 145 2.99 -7.23 -28.85
C ASN A 145 2.91 -7.39 -27.32
N ALA A 146 3.87 -8.10 -26.72
CA ALA A 146 4.05 -8.17 -25.27
C ALA A 146 4.96 -7.04 -24.78
N LEU A 147 4.64 -6.47 -23.62
CA LEU A 147 5.40 -5.38 -23.02
C LEU A 147 6.73 -5.90 -22.46
N VAL A 148 7.82 -5.20 -22.78
CA VAL A 148 9.14 -5.49 -22.25
C VAL A 148 9.32 -4.76 -20.91
N PRO A 149 9.54 -5.46 -19.78
CA PRO A 149 9.72 -4.82 -18.49
C PRO A 149 11.03 -4.03 -18.45
N LEU A 150 11.01 -2.86 -17.81
CA LEU A 150 12.21 -2.07 -17.54
C LEU A 150 13.09 -2.77 -16.52
N ARG A 151 14.36 -2.39 -16.42
CA ARG A 151 15.30 -3.02 -15.48
C ARG A 151 16.08 -1.99 -14.69
N ASN A 152 16.16 -2.19 -13.39
CA ASN A 152 17.12 -1.52 -12.53
C ASN A 152 17.47 -2.41 -11.33
N HIS A 153 18.57 -2.13 -10.64
CA HIS A 153 19.00 -2.84 -9.42
C HIS A 153 19.07 -4.37 -9.57
N GLY A 154 19.28 -4.85 -10.80
CA GLY A 154 19.34 -6.28 -11.13
C GLY A 154 17.99 -7.00 -11.19
N ILE A 155 16.86 -6.29 -11.24
CA ILE A 155 15.50 -6.83 -11.26
C ILE A 155 14.70 -6.26 -12.45
N SER A 156 13.89 -7.11 -13.09
CA SER A 156 12.90 -6.68 -14.08
C SER A 156 11.68 -6.09 -13.38
N CYS A 157 11.27 -4.90 -13.81
CA CYS A 157 10.23 -4.10 -13.17
C CYS A 157 9.20 -3.68 -14.21
N MET A 158 7.93 -3.89 -13.89
CA MET A 158 6.80 -3.35 -14.64
C MET A 158 5.87 -2.60 -13.70
N SER A 159 5.28 -1.50 -14.16
CA SER A 159 4.32 -0.71 -13.40
C SER A 159 3.29 -0.12 -14.34
N ILE A 160 2.06 0.00 -13.85
CA ILE A 160 1.04 0.84 -14.47
C ILE A 160 1.51 2.28 -14.69
N GLY A 161 2.43 2.78 -13.83
CA GLY A 161 3.05 4.09 -13.96
C GLY A 161 3.82 4.29 -15.27
N PHE A 162 4.31 3.21 -15.90
CA PHE A 162 4.98 3.30 -17.21
C PHE A 162 4.01 3.35 -18.39
N LEU A 163 2.75 2.96 -18.18
CA LEU A 163 1.69 2.98 -19.20
C LEU A 163 0.91 4.31 -19.18
N ILE A 164 1.12 5.14 -18.16
CA ILE A 164 0.55 6.48 -18.06
C ILE A 164 1.50 7.42 -18.82
N PRO A 165 1.05 8.05 -19.92
CA PRO A 165 1.85 9.07 -20.58
C PRO A 165 2.19 10.18 -19.58
N PRO A 166 3.43 10.68 -19.54
CA PRO A 166 3.76 11.83 -18.72
C PRO A 166 2.80 12.97 -19.06
N SER A 167 2.13 13.50 -18.05
CA SER A 167 1.10 14.53 -18.24
C SER A 167 1.76 15.75 -18.90
N GLU A 168 1.36 16.10 -20.12
CA GLU A 168 1.91 17.29 -20.82
C GLU A 168 1.63 18.59 -20.05
N SER A 169 0.65 18.58 -19.14
CA SER A 169 0.43 19.59 -18.12
C SER A 169 0.23 18.95 -16.74
N PRO A 170 0.75 19.57 -15.65
CA PRO A 170 0.55 19.08 -14.27
C PRO A 170 -0.91 18.90 -13.85
N ASP A 171 -1.84 19.51 -14.60
CA ASP A 171 -3.28 19.49 -14.34
C ASP A 171 -4.05 18.46 -15.19
N SER A 172 -3.39 17.78 -16.14
CA SER A 172 -4.03 16.76 -16.98
C SER A 172 -4.12 15.42 -16.23
N VAL A 173 -5.13 15.30 -15.38
CA VAL A 173 -5.46 14.02 -14.75
C VAL A 173 -6.13 13.11 -15.78
N VAL A 174 -5.42 12.07 -16.23
CA VAL A 174 -6.03 11.01 -17.05
C VAL A 174 -7.07 10.30 -16.18
N ALA A 175 -8.36 10.51 -16.49
CA ALA A 175 -9.46 9.85 -15.79
C ALA A 175 -9.52 8.36 -16.19
N TRP A 176 -8.86 7.51 -15.41
CA TRP A 176 -8.90 6.06 -15.57
C TRP A 176 -10.31 5.54 -15.26
N ARG A 177 -11.08 5.21 -16.30
CA ARG A 177 -12.39 4.55 -16.14
C ARG A 177 -12.18 3.08 -15.79
N GLY A 178 -13.07 2.50 -14.98
CA GLY A 178 -12.92 1.13 -14.45
C GLY A 178 -12.64 0.03 -15.49
N MET A 179 -13.22 0.12 -16.69
CA MET A 179 -12.92 -0.83 -17.77
C MET A 179 -11.48 -0.71 -18.31
N MET A 180 -10.93 0.49 -18.36
CA MET A 180 -9.53 0.72 -18.79
C MET A 180 -8.57 0.20 -17.74
N VAL A 181 -8.87 0.44 -16.46
CA VAL A 181 -8.15 -0.12 -15.32
C VAL A 181 -8.06 -1.65 -15.43
N MET A 182 -9.20 -2.32 -15.64
CA MET A 182 -9.19 -3.78 -15.71
C MET A 182 -8.47 -4.32 -16.94
N LYS A 183 -8.53 -3.62 -18.07
CA LYS A 183 -7.74 -3.98 -19.26
C LYS A 183 -6.25 -3.84 -19.01
N ALA A 184 -5.81 -2.74 -18.40
CA ALA A 184 -4.40 -2.53 -18.08
C ALA A 184 -3.90 -3.56 -17.06
N VAL A 185 -4.69 -3.90 -16.05
CA VAL A 185 -4.35 -4.98 -15.10
C VAL A 185 -4.20 -6.32 -15.81
N GLN A 186 -5.13 -6.67 -16.71
CA GLN A 186 -5.00 -7.90 -17.52
C GLN A 186 -3.73 -7.89 -18.37
N GLN A 187 -3.44 -6.79 -19.03
CA GLN A 187 -2.23 -6.63 -19.86
C GLN A 187 -0.96 -6.78 -19.01
N LEU A 188 -0.89 -6.11 -17.87
CA LEU A 188 0.25 -6.20 -16.95
C LEU A 188 0.44 -7.60 -16.35
N LEU A 189 -0.65 -8.36 -16.19
CA LEU A 189 -0.60 -9.72 -15.66
C LEU A 189 -0.25 -10.77 -16.71
N PHE A 190 -0.61 -10.58 -17.97
CA PHE A 190 -0.57 -11.66 -18.96
C PHE A 190 0.13 -11.31 -20.28
N ASP A 191 0.36 -10.03 -20.56
CA ASP A 191 0.96 -9.54 -21.79
C ASP A 191 2.28 -8.79 -21.50
N VAL A 192 3.05 -9.29 -20.53
CA VAL A 192 4.41 -8.82 -20.20
C VAL A 192 5.40 -9.95 -20.47
N ASP A 193 6.48 -9.64 -21.18
CA ASP A 193 7.53 -10.62 -21.46
C ASP A 193 8.51 -10.73 -20.29
N TRP A 194 8.24 -11.69 -19.40
CA TRP A 194 9.09 -11.97 -18.25
C TRP A 194 10.30 -12.86 -18.56
N ARG A 195 10.55 -13.26 -19.82
CA ARG A 195 11.63 -14.21 -20.18
C ARG A 195 13.03 -13.66 -19.90
N GLY A 196 13.26 -12.36 -20.00
CA GLY A 196 14.59 -11.80 -19.77
C GLY A 196 14.88 -10.51 -20.53
N ARG A 197 16.15 -10.33 -20.92
CA ARG A 197 16.68 -9.13 -21.57
C ARG A 197 15.93 -8.86 -22.89
N ALA A 198 15.63 -7.58 -23.14
CA ALA A 198 15.10 -7.12 -24.41
C ALA A 198 15.97 -7.65 -25.57
N GLY A 199 15.36 -8.36 -26.51
CA GLY A 199 16.03 -8.90 -27.71
C GLY A 199 16.51 -10.35 -27.62
N GLU A 200 16.39 -11.04 -26.48
CA GLU A 200 16.65 -12.48 -26.37
C GLU A 200 15.31 -13.24 -26.48
N GLU A 201 15.09 -13.98 -27.58
CA GLU A 201 13.85 -14.75 -27.81
C GLU A 201 13.65 -15.91 -26.80
N GLU A 202 14.75 -16.36 -26.18
CA GLU A 202 14.78 -17.42 -25.18
C GLU A 202 15.52 -16.96 -23.92
N GLY A 203 14.77 -16.67 -22.86
CA GLY A 203 15.31 -16.40 -21.53
C GLY A 203 14.65 -17.28 -20.48
N PRO A 204 15.28 -17.47 -19.29
CA PRO A 204 14.86 -18.46 -18.30
C PRO A 204 13.53 -18.14 -17.60
N GLY A 205 12.94 -16.97 -17.82
CA GLY A 205 11.77 -16.50 -17.08
C GLY A 205 12.12 -16.07 -15.65
N LEU A 206 11.09 -15.86 -14.84
CA LEU A 206 11.21 -15.52 -13.43
C LEU A 206 10.92 -16.72 -12.55
N ASP A 207 11.75 -16.90 -11.53
CA ASP A 207 11.46 -17.82 -10.44
C ASP A 207 10.39 -17.24 -9.50
N ILE A 208 10.48 -15.94 -9.22
CA ILE A 208 9.55 -15.23 -8.32
C ILE A 208 9.17 -13.88 -8.93
N LEU A 209 7.87 -13.63 -9.08
CA LEU A 209 7.32 -12.30 -9.32
C LEU A 209 6.72 -11.75 -8.04
N VAL A 210 7.26 -10.63 -7.56
CA VAL A 210 6.69 -9.87 -6.44
C VAL A 210 5.68 -8.88 -7.02
N ILE A 211 4.44 -8.91 -6.54
CA ILE A 211 3.38 -7.99 -6.99
C ILE A 211 3.04 -7.01 -5.86
N ASP A 212 3.21 -5.72 -6.11
CA ASP A 212 2.71 -4.65 -5.26
C ASP A 212 1.23 -4.39 -5.55
N MET A 213 0.36 -4.85 -4.65
CA MET A 213 -1.09 -4.72 -4.82
C MET A 213 -1.55 -3.28 -4.52
N PRO A 214 -2.66 -2.78 -5.09
CA PRO A 214 -3.26 -1.53 -4.61
C PRO A 214 -3.71 -1.67 -3.15
N PRO A 215 -3.84 -0.56 -2.40
CA PRO A 215 -4.29 -0.59 -1.03
C PRO A 215 -5.75 -1.03 -0.91
N GLY A 216 -6.06 -1.72 0.19
CA GLY A 216 -7.41 -2.16 0.50
C GLY A 216 -7.79 -3.49 -0.15
N THR A 217 -9.08 -3.73 -0.26
CA THR A 217 -9.68 -4.95 -0.83
C THR A 217 -10.59 -4.62 -2.01
N GLY A 218 -10.16 -3.66 -2.84
CA GLY A 218 -10.92 -3.18 -4.01
C GLY A 218 -10.88 -4.14 -5.21
N ASP A 219 -11.50 -3.73 -6.31
CA ASP A 219 -11.72 -4.58 -7.48
C ASP A 219 -10.45 -5.13 -8.10
N VAL A 220 -9.35 -4.36 -8.12
CA VAL A 220 -8.05 -4.83 -8.64
C VAL A 220 -7.47 -5.93 -7.76
N ALA A 221 -7.54 -5.79 -6.44
CA ALA A 221 -7.06 -6.80 -5.49
C ALA A 221 -7.86 -8.10 -5.58
N LEU A 222 -9.19 -7.99 -5.70
CA LEU A 222 -10.08 -9.14 -5.91
C LEU A 222 -9.83 -9.80 -7.27
N SER A 223 -9.69 -9.01 -8.33
CA SER A 223 -9.43 -9.51 -9.68
C SER A 223 -8.11 -10.26 -9.74
N LEU A 224 -7.03 -9.70 -9.15
CA LEU A 224 -5.74 -10.39 -9.06
C LEU A 224 -5.90 -11.77 -8.42
N GLY A 225 -6.57 -11.84 -7.27
CA GLY A 225 -6.76 -13.10 -6.56
C GLY A 225 -7.74 -14.08 -7.20
N GLN A 226 -8.58 -13.63 -8.13
CA GLN A 226 -9.48 -14.45 -8.93
C GLN A 226 -8.87 -14.92 -10.25
N LEU A 227 -7.92 -14.16 -10.82
CA LEU A 227 -7.33 -14.43 -12.12
C LEU A 227 -6.00 -15.20 -12.04
N VAL A 228 -5.23 -15.02 -10.95
CA VAL A 228 -3.85 -15.50 -10.85
C VAL A 228 -3.69 -16.56 -9.77
N ASN A 229 -2.89 -17.59 -10.06
CA ASN A 229 -2.38 -18.53 -9.07
C ASN A 229 -1.30 -17.87 -8.20
N ILE A 230 -1.72 -17.41 -7.02
CA ILE A 230 -0.83 -16.76 -6.04
C ILE A 230 -0.28 -17.81 -5.07
N HIS A 231 1.02 -17.79 -4.87
CA HIS A 231 1.75 -18.79 -4.09
C HIS A 231 2.05 -18.34 -2.67
N GLY A 232 2.00 -17.04 -2.41
CA GLY A 232 2.14 -16.49 -1.07
C GLY A 232 1.72 -15.03 -1.01
N ALA A 233 1.26 -14.60 0.17
CA ALA A 233 0.89 -13.23 0.45
C ALA A 233 1.58 -12.70 1.71
N VAL A 234 2.10 -11.48 1.61
CA VAL A 234 2.66 -10.70 2.72
C VAL A 234 1.75 -9.50 2.99
N ILE A 235 1.32 -9.35 4.24
CA ILE A 235 0.46 -8.24 4.66
C ILE A 235 1.28 -7.17 5.39
N VAL A 236 1.38 -5.98 4.82
CA VAL A 236 2.06 -4.83 5.39
C VAL A 236 1.08 -3.98 6.20
N THR A 237 1.45 -3.66 7.44
CA THR A 237 0.68 -2.77 8.31
C THR A 237 1.58 -1.90 9.17
N THR A 238 0.99 -0.94 9.88
CA THR A 238 1.64 -0.16 10.95
C THR A 238 1.04 -0.53 12.32
N PRO A 239 1.68 -0.16 13.45
CA PRO A 239 1.20 -0.54 14.78
C PRO A 239 -0.12 0.16 15.21
N GLN A 240 -0.60 1.13 14.43
CA GLN A 240 -1.79 1.91 14.74
C GLN A 240 -3.03 1.00 14.73
N ASP A 241 -3.86 1.03 15.77
CA ASP A 241 -5.05 0.18 15.89
C ASP A 241 -5.99 0.25 14.68
N ILE A 242 -6.14 1.44 14.08
CA ILE A 242 -6.94 1.64 12.87
C ILE A 242 -6.38 0.84 11.68
N ALA A 243 -5.06 0.75 11.55
CA ALA A 243 -4.39 -0.07 10.53
C ALA A 243 -4.63 -1.57 10.75
N LEU A 244 -4.76 -2.01 12.00
CA LEU A 244 -4.89 -3.43 12.35
C LEU A 244 -6.24 -4.01 11.95
N ILE A 245 -7.28 -3.19 11.88
CA ILE A 245 -8.60 -3.58 11.34
C ILE A 245 -8.42 -4.08 9.90
N ASP A 246 -7.56 -3.41 9.15
CA ASP A 246 -7.34 -3.67 7.74
C ASP A 246 -6.51 -4.94 7.49
N VAL A 247 -5.66 -5.35 8.44
CA VAL A 247 -5.03 -6.69 8.45
C VAL A 247 -6.09 -7.78 8.46
N THR A 248 -7.08 -7.67 9.35
CA THR A 248 -8.15 -8.68 9.46
C THR A 248 -8.97 -8.78 8.17
N LYS A 249 -9.27 -7.64 7.52
CA LYS A 249 -9.94 -7.63 6.21
C LYS A 249 -9.10 -8.32 5.13
N GLY A 250 -7.80 -7.99 5.05
CA GLY A 250 -6.88 -8.60 4.09
C GLY A 250 -6.77 -10.12 4.27
N VAL A 251 -6.61 -10.59 5.52
CA VAL A 251 -6.58 -12.02 5.86
C VAL A 251 -7.87 -12.72 5.39
N ASN A 252 -9.03 -12.13 5.67
CA ASN A 252 -10.31 -12.71 5.26
C ASN A 252 -10.48 -12.74 3.74
N MET A 253 -10.00 -11.72 3.02
CA MET A 253 -10.00 -11.70 1.57
C MET A 253 -9.14 -12.83 1.00
N PHE A 254 -7.89 -12.95 1.46
CA PHE A 254 -6.98 -14.00 0.99
C PHE A 254 -7.49 -15.41 1.28
N ARG A 255 -8.06 -15.65 2.47
CA ARG A 255 -8.71 -16.92 2.79
C ARG A 255 -9.87 -17.25 1.85
N LYS A 256 -10.76 -16.29 1.60
CA LYS A 256 -11.89 -16.47 0.66
C LYS A 256 -11.43 -16.79 -0.76
N LEU A 257 -10.27 -16.27 -1.15
CA LEU A 257 -9.66 -16.49 -2.47
C LEU A 257 -8.71 -17.69 -2.48
N ASN A 258 -8.60 -18.45 -1.38
CA ASN A 258 -7.66 -19.57 -1.23
C ASN A 258 -6.20 -19.18 -1.56
N ILE A 259 -5.78 -18.01 -1.08
CA ILE A 259 -4.41 -17.50 -1.24
C ILE A 259 -3.62 -17.82 0.04
N PRO A 260 -2.45 -18.50 -0.06
CA PRO A 260 -1.60 -18.76 1.09
C PRO A 260 -1.07 -17.47 1.70
N ILE A 261 -1.19 -17.31 3.02
CA ILE A 261 -0.66 -16.15 3.74
C ILE A 261 0.64 -16.57 4.39
N ILE A 262 1.76 -16.00 3.96
CA ILE A 262 3.08 -16.27 4.54
C ILE A 262 3.16 -15.58 5.90
N GLY A 263 2.73 -14.31 5.98
CA GLY A 263 2.73 -13.58 7.24
C GLY A 263 2.50 -12.09 7.07
N SER A 264 2.79 -11.35 8.13
CA SER A 264 2.68 -9.90 8.18
C SER A 264 4.02 -9.23 8.46
N VAL A 265 4.26 -8.12 7.78
CA VAL A 265 5.36 -7.20 8.05
C VAL A 265 4.81 -5.99 8.78
N LEU A 266 5.41 -5.67 9.93
CA LEU A 266 5.09 -4.47 10.67
C LEU A 266 6.05 -3.35 10.27
N ASN A 267 5.58 -2.45 9.41
CA ASN A 267 6.33 -1.26 9.03
C ASN A 267 6.12 -0.13 10.06
N MET A 268 7.06 0.81 10.09
CA MET A 268 7.08 1.94 11.01
C MET A 268 6.93 1.49 12.48
N SER A 269 7.55 0.37 12.83
CA SER A 269 7.35 -0.33 14.11
C SER A 269 7.83 0.46 15.32
N SER A 270 8.88 1.25 15.12
CA SER A 270 9.57 2.01 16.15
C SER A 270 10.48 3.04 15.52
N PHE A 271 10.95 4.00 16.31
CA PHE A 271 11.95 4.97 15.91
C PHE A 271 13.13 4.90 16.88
N LYS A 272 14.35 4.71 16.35
CA LYS A 272 15.58 4.78 17.15
C LYS A 272 16.12 6.21 17.10
N CYS A 273 16.15 6.88 18.25
CA CYS A 273 16.72 8.22 18.33
C CYS A 273 18.22 8.18 18.01
N THR A 274 18.67 9.01 17.06
CA THR A 274 20.08 9.05 16.64
C THR A 274 21.02 9.65 17.68
N LYS A 275 20.49 10.33 18.71
CA LYS A 275 21.27 10.98 19.76
C LYS A 275 21.39 10.16 21.03
N CYS A 276 20.28 9.60 21.52
CA CYS A 276 20.24 8.86 22.78
C CYS A 276 20.07 7.35 22.60
N GLU A 277 19.95 6.88 21.36
CA GLU A 277 19.75 5.46 20.98
C GLU A 277 18.48 4.80 21.53
N THR A 278 17.66 5.52 22.30
CA THR A 278 16.38 5.04 22.80
C THR A 278 15.46 4.66 21.63
N LYS A 279 14.87 3.46 21.74
CA LYS A 279 13.83 2.97 20.84
C LYS A 279 12.47 3.47 21.33
N HIS A 280 11.76 4.21 20.48
CA HIS A 280 10.45 4.76 20.76
C HIS A 280 9.37 4.05 19.95
N GLU A 281 8.36 3.51 20.61
CA GLU A 281 7.16 2.96 19.98
C GLU A 281 6.16 4.10 19.74
N ILE A 282 6.39 4.89 18.67
CA ILE A 282 5.65 6.15 18.40
C ILE A 282 4.14 5.92 18.30
N PHE A 283 3.71 4.76 17.80
CA PHE A 283 2.29 4.44 17.58
C PHE A 283 1.67 3.63 18.73
N GLY A 284 2.36 3.54 19.86
CA GLY A 284 1.90 2.80 21.02
C GLY A 284 2.39 1.34 21.04
N PRO A 285 2.00 0.61 22.09
CA PRO A 285 2.56 -0.71 22.38
C PRO A 285 2.16 -1.77 21.35
N MET A 286 3.11 -2.66 21.07
CA MET A 286 2.99 -3.78 20.12
C MET A 286 1.94 -4.85 20.49
N THR A 287 1.30 -4.72 21.65
CA THR A 287 0.40 -5.74 22.23
C THR A 287 -0.89 -5.91 21.41
N SER A 288 -1.45 -4.82 20.86
CA SER A 288 -2.64 -4.90 20.00
C SER A 288 -2.33 -5.63 18.70
N PHE A 289 -1.18 -5.33 18.08
CA PHE A 289 -0.71 -6.00 16.87
C PHE A 289 -0.50 -7.50 17.08
N LYS A 290 0.24 -7.92 18.11
CA LYS A 290 0.46 -9.35 18.41
C LYS A 290 -0.86 -10.10 18.58
N ARG A 291 -1.80 -9.51 19.32
CA ARG A 291 -3.15 -10.08 19.53
C ARG A 291 -3.91 -10.25 18.22
N VAL A 292 -3.79 -9.30 17.28
CA VAL A 292 -4.43 -9.38 15.97
C VAL A 292 -3.82 -10.49 15.12
N LEU A 293 -2.49 -10.64 15.15
CA LEU A 293 -1.81 -11.74 14.45
C LEU A 293 -2.20 -13.11 15.01
N GLU A 294 -2.19 -13.28 16.34
CA GLU A 294 -2.59 -14.52 17.02
C GLU A 294 -4.03 -14.90 16.68
N ARG A 295 -4.97 -13.96 16.81
CA ARG A 295 -6.39 -14.19 16.47
C ARG A 295 -6.60 -14.60 15.03
N ASN A 296 -5.78 -14.06 14.12
CA ASN A 296 -5.85 -14.37 12.72
C ASN A 296 -4.94 -15.52 12.31
N ASN A 297 -4.20 -16.17 13.22
CA ASN A 297 -3.20 -17.20 12.90
C ASN A 297 -2.26 -16.77 11.75
N VAL A 298 -1.66 -15.59 11.90
CA VAL A 298 -0.70 -15.01 10.93
C VAL A 298 0.64 -14.81 11.61
N GLU A 299 1.73 -15.24 10.97
CA GLU A 299 3.08 -15.07 11.48
C GLU A 299 3.59 -13.63 11.34
N LEU A 300 4.40 -13.16 12.30
CA LEU A 300 5.18 -11.93 12.14
C LEU A 300 6.49 -12.23 11.40
N LEU A 301 6.61 -11.74 10.17
CA LEU A 301 7.80 -11.95 9.35
C LEU A 301 8.96 -11.05 9.79
N GLY A 302 8.67 -9.81 10.16
CA GLY A 302 9.69 -8.88 10.60
C GLY A 302 9.12 -7.50 10.92
N GLN A 303 9.97 -6.67 11.51
CA GLN A 303 9.64 -5.30 11.92
C GLN A 303 10.58 -4.33 11.22
N VAL A 304 10.03 -3.36 10.49
CA VAL A 304 10.80 -2.30 9.83
C VAL A 304 10.64 -1.02 10.65
N PRO A 305 11.72 -0.44 11.20
CA PRO A 305 11.64 0.80 11.96
C PRO A 305 11.41 2.01 11.03
N LEU A 306 10.95 3.12 11.62
CA LEU A 306 11.06 4.45 11.03
C LEU A 306 12.54 4.84 10.98
N ASP A 307 13.12 4.73 9.79
CA ASP A 307 14.52 5.03 9.52
C ASP A 307 14.63 6.09 8.43
N LEU A 308 15.38 7.15 8.72
CA LEU A 308 15.65 8.24 7.78
C LEU A 308 16.39 7.74 6.53
N GLN A 309 17.25 6.74 6.66
CA GLN A 309 17.97 6.16 5.53
C GLN A 309 17.02 5.44 4.57
N ILE A 310 16.03 4.71 5.09
CA ILE A 310 15.00 4.08 4.23
C ILE A 310 14.25 5.16 3.45
N SER A 311 13.86 6.25 4.11
CA SER A 311 13.19 7.39 3.46
C SER A 311 14.06 8.03 2.37
N LYS A 312 15.27 8.47 2.71
CA LYS A 312 16.18 9.15 1.78
C LYS A 312 16.58 8.29 0.58
N SER A 313 16.86 7.02 0.83
CA SER A 313 17.28 6.07 -0.19
C SER A 313 16.13 5.73 -1.15
N SER A 314 14.90 5.62 -0.62
CA SER A 314 13.68 5.48 -1.43
C SER A 314 13.42 6.70 -2.33
N ASP A 315 13.52 7.92 -1.80
CA ASP A 315 13.33 9.16 -2.57
C ASP A 315 14.37 9.33 -3.68
N ALA A 316 15.59 8.81 -3.45
CA ALA A 316 16.69 8.82 -4.40
C ALA A 316 16.60 7.68 -5.44
N GLY A 317 15.59 6.80 -5.38
CA GLY A 317 15.48 5.64 -6.28
C GLY A 317 16.56 4.58 -6.05
N GLN A 318 17.12 4.52 -4.83
CA GLN A 318 18.17 3.60 -4.42
C GLN A 318 17.73 2.82 -3.18
N PRO A 319 16.84 1.82 -3.29
CA PRO A 319 16.32 1.11 -2.12
C PRO A 319 17.41 0.58 -1.19
N ILE A 320 17.17 0.64 0.13
CA ILE A 320 18.17 0.27 1.15
C ILE A 320 18.69 -1.17 1.01
N SER A 321 17.91 -2.05 0.38
CA SER A 321 18.27 -3.45 0.18
C SER A 321 19.22 -3.70 -1.00
N ILE A 322 19.59 -2.67 -1.78
CA ILE A 322 20.63 -2.81 -2.81
C ILE A 322 21.92 -3.29 -2.15
N SER A 323 22.47 -4.39 -2.66
CA SER A 323 23.78 -4.85 -2.23
C SER A 323 24.84 -3.82 -2.63
N LYS A 324 25.59 -3.30 -1.66
CA LYS A 324 26.81 -2.51 -1.92
C LYS A 324 27.97 -3.37 -2.42
N ARG A 325 27.82 -4.70 -2.42
CA ARG A 325 28.82 -5.66 -2.86
C ARG A 325 28.36 -6.28 -4.19
N PRO A 326 29.19 -6.33 -5.24
CA PRO A 326 28.86 -7.13 -6.41
C PRO A 326 28.63 -8.59 -5.98
N PRO A 327 27.71 -9.33 -6.63
CA PRO A 327 27.53 -10.75 -6.33
C PRO A 327 28.88 -11.45 -6.49
N PRO A 328 29.33 -12.26 -5.52
CA PRO A 328 30.62 -12.92 -5.60
C PRO A 328 30.58 -13.94 -6.75
N GLU A 329 31.51 -13.81 -7.70
CA GLU A 329 31.73 -14.84 -8.73
C GLU A 329 32.30 -16.13 -8.12
N HIS A 330 32.90 -16.04 -6.91
CA HIS A 330 33.39 -17.16 -6.12
C HIS A 330 33.23 -16.92 -4.60
N PRO A 331 32.90 -17.96 -3.79
CA PRO A 331 32.76 -17.82 -2.34
C PRO A 331 34.14 -17.74 -1.67
N GLU A 332 34.60 -16.53 -1.36
CA GLU A 332 35.77 -16.33 -0.51
C GLU A 332 35.38 -16.12 0.96
N PRO A 333 36.20 -16.59 1.92
CA PRO A 333 35.92 -16.44 3.35
C PRO A 333 35.98 -14.96 3.80
N PRO A 334 35.23 -14.59 4.84
CA PRO A 334 35.11 -13.19 5.27
C PRO A 334 36.42 -12.67 5.86
N ASP A 335 36.88 -11.53 5.33
CA ASP A 335 38.09 -10.84 5.76
C ASP A 335 37.80 -9.91 6.96
N ALA A 336 38.61 -9.99 8.01
CA ALA A 336 38.25 -9.50 9.36
C ALA A 336 38.44 -7.99 9.60
N ASN A 337 38.79 -7.18 8.60
CA ASN A 337 39.31 -5.82 8.81
C ASN A 337 38.65 -4.69 8.00
N THR A 338 37.39 -4.83 7.55
CA THR A 338 36.67 -3.72 6.89
C THR A 338 35.81 -2.93 7.89
N PRO A 339 35.85 -1.58 7.92
CA PRO A 339 35.04 -0.78 8.84
C PRO A 339 33.53 -1.00 8.64
N THR A 340 32.82 -1.24 9.74
CA THR A 340 31.38 -1.49 9.83
C THR A 340 30.56 -0.22 9.52
N SER A 341 30.48 0.17 8.26
CA SER A 341 29.30 0.88 7.77
C SER A 341 28.13 -0.11 7.76
N ALA A 342 26.99 0.24 8.39
CA ALA A 342 25.77 -0.59 8.53
C ALA A 342 25.74 -1.75 7.54
N SER A 343 26.09 -2.92 8.06
CA SER A 343 26.37 -4.09 7.24
C SER A 343 25.10 -4.50 6.50
N PHE A 344 25.25 -5.00 5.27
CA PHE A 344 24.14 -5.57 4.49
C PHE A 344 23.28 -6.51 5.36
N ASP A 345 23.91 -7.27 6.27
CA ASP A 345 23.30 -8.26 7.16
C ASP A 345 22.30 -7.73 8.21
N ASP A 346 22.26 -6.42 8.49
CA ASP A 346 21.37 -5.84 9.51
C ASP A 346 20.03 -5.33 8.93
N SER A 347 19.80 -5.46 7.63
CA SER A 347 18.56 -4.99 7.00
C SER A 347 17.36 -5.86 7.43
N PRO A 348 16.25 -5.28 7.95
CA PRO A 348 15.06 -6.07 8.30
C PRO A 348 14.47 -6.82 7.11
N PHE A 349 14.74 -6.36 5.88
CA PHE A 349 14.29 -7.01 4.65
C PHE A 349 15.01 -8.33 4.39
N ILE A 350 16.20 -8.56 4.96
CA ILE A 350 16.92 -9.83 4.84
C ILE A 350 16.21 -10.95 5.61
N GLU A 351 15.79 -10.69 6.85
CA GLU A 351 15.04 -11.67 7.63
C GLU A 351 13.68 -11.97 6.99
N ILE A 352 12.98 -10.92 6.55
CA ILE A 352 11.67 -11.06 5.91
C ILE A 352 11.78 -11.87 4.62
N SER A 353 12.76 -11.58 3.77
CA SER A 353 12.98 -12.32 2.51
C SER A 353 13.30 -13.79 2.74
N ARG A 354 14.13 -14.12 3.73
CA ARG A 354 14.43 -15.51 4.10
C ARG A 354 13.18 -16.29 4.48
N LYS A 355 12.33 -15.75 5.36
CA LYS A 355 11.07 -16.41 5.76
C LYS A 355 10.11 -16.58 4.58
N CYS A 356 10.05 -15.60 3.68
CA CYS A 356 9.27 -15.72 2.44
C CYS A 356 9.80 -16.84 1.55
N LEU A 357 11.13 -16.92 1.36
CA LEU A 357 11.76 -17.97 0.55
C LEU A 357 11.52 -19.35 1.14
N ASP A 358 11.67 -19.52 2.45
CA ASP A 358 11.41 -20.78 3.15
C ASP A 358 9.99 -21.28 2.93
N HIS A 359 9.01 -20.38 2.80
CA HIS A 359 7.63 -20.76 2.52
C HIS A 359 7.39 -21.03 1.03
N LEU A 360 8.01 -20.25 0.12
CA LEU A 360 7.78 -20.37 -1.32
C LEU A 360 8.48 -21.57 -1.96
N LEU A 361 9.58 -22.04 -1.36
CA LEU A 361 10.41 -23.13 -1.85
C LEU A 361 10.12 -24.50 -1.21
N ARG A 362 9.22 -24.55 -0.22
CA ARG A 362 8.58 -25.79 0.25
C ARG A 362 7.49 -26.21 -0.73
#